data_AF-A0A1Q6GM73-F1
#
_entry.id   AF-A0A1Q6GM73-F1
#
_cell.length_a   1.000
_cell.length_b   1.000
_cell.length_c   1.000
_cell.angle_alpha   90.00
_cell.angle_beta   90.00
_cell.angle_gamma   90.00
#
_symmetry.space_group_name_H-M   'P 1'
#
loop_
_entity.id
_entity.type
_entity.pdbx_description
1 polymer ?
#
loop_
_entity_poly.entity_id
_entity_poly.type
_entity_poly.pdbx_seq_one_letter_code
_entity_poly.pdbx_strand_id
1 'polypeptide(L)'
;MLTVVCIMILAYCIMGKDIRSLLERVKDVDWREKAEALRDKLKPYSLKVGRIAAKPLLQFYYVMTDEQTSTLDRALIYAAIFYTISPISLIPSAVYKLLGVLDEGAAVIYVYRKIKDKITPEIDARVNRTLDDWFGVEYEIVQS
;
A
#
# COMPACT_ATOMS: atom_id res chain seq x y z
N MET A 1 6.93 -0.97 -16.18
CA MET A 1 7.40 0.44 -16.17
C MET A 1 6.95 1.17 -14.91
N LEU A 2 5.64 1.32 -14.63
CA LEU A 2 5.12 2.04 -13.46
C LEU A 2 5.66 1.56 -12.11
N THR A 3 5.54 0.26 -11.81
CA THR A 3 5.96 -0.30 -10.51
C THR A 3 7.42 0.01 -10.17
N VAL A 4 8.31 -0.09 -11.15
CA VAL A 4 9.74 0.22 -10.95
C VAL A 4 9.91 1.69 -10.58
N VAL A 5 9.19 2.60 -11.24
CA VAL A 5 9.23 4.04 -10.93
C VAL A 5 8.70 4.31 -9.52
N CYS A 6 7.59 3.68 -9.11
CA CYS A 6 7.06 3.84 -7.76
C CYS A 6 8.03 3.31 -6.69
N ILE A 7 8.67 2.17 -6.92
CA ILE A 7 9.68 1.64 -5.99
C ILE A 7 10.91 2.53 -5.94
N MET A 8 11.35 3.10 -7.07
CA MET A 8 12.42 4.10 -7.09
C MET A 8 12.05 5.36 -6.30
N ILE A 9 10.82 5.87 -6.46
CA ILE A 9 10.32 7.01 -5.67
C ILE A 9 10.38 6.69 -4.18
N LEU A 10 9.91 5.51 -3.77
CA LEU A 10 9.93 5.08 -2.38
C LEU A 10 11.36 5.01 -1.82
N ALA A 11 12.28 4.35 -2.53
CA ALA A 11 13.66 4.24 -2.11
C ALA A 11 14.37 5.60 -2.05
N TYR A 12 14.12 6.48 -3.03
CA TYR A 12 14.71 7.81 -3.06
C TYR A 12 14.16 8.69 -1.93
N CYS A 13 12.87 8.59 -1.63
CA CYS A 13 12.25 9.21 -0.47
C CYS A 13 12.89 8.77 0.86
N ILE A 14 13.18 7.48 1.02
CA ILE A 14 13.87 6.94 2.21
C ILE A 14 15.32 7.44 2.28
N MET A 15 16.01 7.53 1.13
CA MET A 15 17.38 8.05 1.03
C MET A 15 17.50 9.59 1.10
N GLY A 16 16.39 10.33 1.17
CA GLY A 16 16.41 11.80 1.11
C GLY A 16 16.87 12.36 -0.24
N LYS A 17 16.70 11.61 -1.34
CA LYS A 17 17.09 12.01 -2.71
C LYS A 17 15.95 12.75 -3.42
N ASP A 18 16.33 13.52 -4.45
CA ASP A 18 15.39 14.22 -5.32
C ASP A 18 14.52 13.24 -6.12
N ILE A 19 13.20 13.44 -6.07
CA ILE A 19 12.22 12.59 -6.77
C ILE A 19 11.44 13.32 -7.86
N ARG A 20 11.74 14.60 -8.16
CA ARG A 20 10.89 15.43 -9.04
C ARG A 20 10.73 14.82 -10.42
N SER A 21 11.82 14.35 -11.02
CA SER A 21 11.82 13.70 -12.32
C SER A 21 11.07 12.37 -12.34
N LEU A 22 11.04 11.65 -11.22
CA LEU A 22 10.30 10.41 -11.08
C LEU A 22 8.80 10.66 -10.86
N LEU A 23 8.47 11.71 -10.09
CA LEU A 23 7.10 12.11 -9.82
C LEU A 23 6.39 12.58 -11.10
N GLU A 24 7.09 13.31 -11.97
CA GLU A 24 6.56 13.70 -13.29
C GLU A 24 6.17 12.50 -14.16
N ARG A 25 6.85 11.35 -14.00
CA ARG A 25 6.53 10.13 -14.76
C ARG A 25 5.27 9.42 -14.28
N VAL A 26 4.74 9.80 -13.12
CA VAL A 26 3.55 9.17 -12.52
C VAL A 26 2.38 10.15 -12.34
N LYS A 27 2.48 11.37 -12.87
CA LYS A 27 1.45 12.40 -12.72
C LYS A 27 0.14 12.06 -13.44
N ASP A 28 0.23 11.46 -14.62
CA ASP A 28 -0.90 11.13 -15.50
C ASP A 28 -1.36 9.67 -15.33
N VAL A 29 -0.98 9.01 -14.23
CA VAL A 29 -1.37 7.64 -13.95
C VAL A 29 -2.83 7.60 -13.48
N ASP A 30 -3.62 6.74 -14.10
CA ASP A 30 -4.94 6.38 -13.58
C ASP A 30 -4.79 5.52 -12.32
N TRP A 31 -4.77 6.18 -11.17
CA TRP A 31 -4.62 5.53 -9.88
C TRP A 31 -5.83 4.67 -9.49
N ARG A 32 -7.01 4.93 -10.05
CA ARG A 32 -8.21 4.14 -9.79
C ARG A 32 -8.07 2.76 -10.44
N GLU A 33 -7.65 2.72 -11.69
CA GLU A 33 -7.33 1.47 -12.39
C GLU A 33 -6.27 0.65 -11.62
N LYS A 34 -5.23 1.31 -11.10
CA LYS A 34 -4.18 0.64 -10.32
C LYS A 34 -4.63 0.17 -8.95
N ALA A 35 -5.53 0.89 -8.29
CA ALA A 35 -6.13 0.46 -7.04
C ALA A 35 -6.97 -0.82 -7.24
N GLU A 36 -7.84 -0.87 -8.25
CA GLU A 36 -8.64 -2.06 -8.53
C GLU A 36 -7.75 -3.29 -8.79
N ALA A 37 -6.70 -3.14 -9.61
CA ALA A 37 -5.74 -4.21 -9.86
C ALA A 37 -4.98 -4.68 -8.60
N LEU A 38 -4.76 -3.79 -7.62
CA LEU A 38 -4.20 -4.17 -6.32
C LEU A 38 -5.22 -4.92 -5.46
N ARG A 39 -6.48 -4.51 -5.47
CA ARG A 39 -7.54 -5.11 -4.67
C ARG A 39 -7.71 -6.60 -4.94
N ASP A 40 -7.66 -7.00 -6.21
CA ASP A 40 -7.77 -8.40 -6.65
C ASP A 40 -6.68 -9.29 -6.04
N LYS A 41 -5.49 -8.73 -5.81
CA LYS A 41 -4.35 -9.45 -5.22
C LYS A 41 -4.30 -9.30 -3.71
N LEU A 42 -4.82 -8.20 -3.19
CA LEU A 42 -4.77 -7.86 -1.77
C LEU A 42 -5.62 -8.84 -0.94
N LYS A 43 -6.86 -9.14 -1.36
CA LYS A 43 -7.74 -10.07 -0.64
C LYS A 43 -7.11 -11.46 -0.41
N PRO A 44 -6.67 -12.22 -1.44
CA PRO A 44 -6.08 -13.53 -1.22
C PRO A 44 -4.77 -13.46 -0.41
N TYR A 45 -3.96 -12.41 -0.59
CA TYR A 45 -2.78 -12.19 0.25
C TYR A 45 -3.16 -11.99 1.73
N SER A 46 -4.15 -11.14 2.01
CA SER A 46 -4.64 -10.86 3.36
C SER A 46 -5.12 -12.12 4.07
N LEU A 47 -5.90 -12.97 3.40
CA LEU A 47 -6.35 -14.25 3.96
C LEU A 47 -5.18 -15.19 4.30
N LYS A 48 -4.09 -15.14 3.53
CA LYS A 48 -2.88 -15.95 3.78
C LYS A 48 -2.06 -15.44 4.97
N VAL A 49 -1.89 -14.13 5.12
CA VAL A 49 -1.04 -13.54 6.18
C VAL A 49 -1.80 -13.27 7.49
N GLY A 50 -3.12 -13.33 7.47
CA GLY A 50 -3.97 -13.12 8.63
C GLY A 50 -4.37 -11.67 8.86
N ARG A 51 -5.40 -11.49 9.69
CA ARG A 51 -6.10 -10.22 9.90
C ARG A 51 -5.19 -9.07 10.36
N ILE A 52 -4.32 -9.35 11.33
CA ILE A 52 -3.44 -8.33 11.93
C ILE A 52 -2.45 -7.77 10.90
N ALA A 53 -1.81 -8.65 10.12
CA ALA A 53 -0.86 -8.26 9.07
C ALA A 53 -1.56 -7.58 7.87
N ALA A 54 -2.82 -7.93 7.62
CA ALA A 54 -3.61 -7.34 6.53
C ALA A 54 -4.08 -5.91 6.82
N LYS A 55 -4.34 -5.55 8.09
CA LYS A 55 -4.87 -4.24 8.47
C LYS A 55 -4.10 -3.04 7.91
N PRO A 56 -2.76 -2.92 8.07
CA PRO A 56 -2.03 -1.77 7.53
C PRO A 56 -2.09 -1.70 6.00
N LEU A 57 -2.06 -2.83 5.29
CA LEU A 57 -2.16 -2.84 3.82
C LEU A 57 -3.55 -2.38 3.33
N LEU A 58 -4.60 -2.71 4.08
CA LEU A 58 -5.95 -2.21 3.80
C LEU A 58 -6.11 -0.72 4.11
N GLN A 59 -5.50 -0.23 5.20
CA GLN A 59 -5.45 1.20 5.47
C GLN A 59 -4.77 1.95 4.32
N PHE A 60 -3.64 1.43 3.84
CA PHE A 60 -2.93 2.00 2.69
C PHE A 60 -3.82 2.00 1.46
N TYR A 61 -4.46 0.87 1.17
CA TYR A 61 -5.38 0.74 0.04
C TYR A 61 -6.47 1.80 0.07
N TYR A 62 -7.17 1.98 1.20
CA TYR A 62 -8.25 2.95 1.27
C TYR A 62 -7.78 4.40 1.20
N VAL A 63 -6.63 4.73 1.79
CA VAL A 63 -6.01 6.05 1.60
C VAL A 63 -5.69 6.27 0.12
N MET A 64 -5.14 5.29 -0.58
CA MET A 64 -4.84 5.42 -2.02
C MET A 64 -6.10 5.69 -2.87
N THR A 65 -7.24 5.11 -2.49
CA THR A 65 -8.53 5.32 -3.17
C THR A 65 -9.24 6.62 -2.79
N ASP A 66 -8.78 7.32 -1.75
CA ASP A 66 -9.34 8.61 -1.37
C ASP A 66 -8.96 9.68 -2.42
N GLU A 67 -9.92 10.52 -2.82
CA GLU A 67 -9.73 11.54 -3.86
C GLU A 67 -8.71 12.61 -3.44
N GLN A 68 -8.62 12.91 -2.14
CA GLN A 68 -7.74 13.93 -1.57
C GLN A 68 -6.28 13.48 -1.47
N THR A 69 -5.99 12.20 -1.74
CA THR A 69 -4.63 11.66 -1.66
C THR A 69 -3.76 12.20 -2.78
N SER A 70 -2.54 12.64 -2.45
CA SER A 70 -1.61 13.19 -3.45
C SER A 70 -1.04 12.10 -4.37
N THR A 71 -0.61 12.47 -5.58
CA THR A 71 0.09 11.55 -6.50
C THR A 71 1.31 10.88 -5.85
N LEU A 72 2.06 11.63 -5.03
CA LEU A 72 3.21 11.09 -4.31
C LEU A 72 2.77 10.00 -3.33
N ASP A 73 1.75 10.25 -2.52
CA ASP A 73 1.29 9.27 -1.54
C ASP A 73 0.71 8.04 -2.23
N ARG A 74 -0.03 8.20 -3.33
CA ARG A 74 -0.51 7.08 -4.15
C ARG A 74 0.64 6.24 -4.70
N ALA A 75 1.71 6.88 -5.20
CA ALA A 75 2.89 6.17 -5.69
C ALA A 75 3.61 5.40 -4.58
N LEU A 76 3.76 6.00 -3.39
CA LEU A 76 4.41 5.36 -2.24
C LEU A 76 3.59 4.18 -1.70
N ILE A 77 2.28 4.37 -1.56
CA ILE A 77 1.35 3.31 -1.16
C ILE A 77 1.39 2.16 -2.17
N TYR A 78 1.25 2.48 -3.45
CA TYR A 78 1.28 1.48 -4.53
C TYR A 78 2.59 0.68 -4.48
N ALA A 79 3.73 1.36 -4.30
CA ALA A 79 5.02 0.69 -4.16
C ALA A 79 5.06 -0.25 -2.96
N ALA A 80 4.60 0.20 -1.78
CA ALA A 80 4.61 -0.62 -0.56
C ALA A 80 3.69 -1.83 -0.67
N ILE A 81 2.43 -1.64 -1.09
CA ILE A 81 1.47 -2.75 -1.26
C ILE A 81 2.01 -3.73 -2.31
N PHE A 82 2.38 -3.23 -3.50
CA PHE A 82 2.87 -4.09 -4.58
C PHE A 82 4.11 -4.87 -4.14
N TYR A 83 5.04 -4.23 -3.44
CA TYR A 83 6.24 -4.87 -2.91
C TYR A 83 5.89 -6.00 -1.94
N THR A 84 4.96 -5.76 -1.02
CA THR A 84 4.56 -6.75 -0.01
C THR A 84 3.81 -7.94 -0.59
N ILE A 85 2.92 -7.73 -1.57
CA ILE A 85 2.07 -8.82 -2.10
C ILE A 85 2.70 -9.55 -3.30
N SER A 86 3.72 -8.99 -3.93
CA SER A 86 4.30 -9.57 -5.14
C SER A 86 5.28 -10.70 -4.83
N PRO A 87 5.24 -11.81 -5.57
CA PRO A 87 6.27 -12.83 -5.46
C PRO A 87 7.62 -12.28 -5.91
N ILE A 88 8.69 -12.66 -5.21
CA ILE A 88 10.06 -12.19 -5.43
C ILE A 88 10.52 -12.44 -6.86
N SER A 89 10.04 -13.51 -7.51
CA SER A 89 10.37 -13.88 -8.90
C SER A 89 9.93 -12.85 -9.95
N LEU A 90 8.97 -11.98 -9.64
CA LEU A 90 8.48 -10.93 -10.55
C LEU A 90 9.22 -9.60 -10.38
N ILE A 91 10.15 -9.53 -9.43
CA ILE A 91 10.89 -8.30 -9.12
C ILE A 91 12.13 -8.24 -10.02
N PRO A 92 12.26 -7.21 -10.89
CA PRO A 92 13.44 -7.06 -11.73
C PRO A 92 14.72 -6.92 -10.91
N SER A 93 15.86 -7.41 -11.42
CA SER A 93 17.15 -7.39 -10.71
C SER A 93 17.61 -5.98 -10.30
N ALA A 94 17.23 -4.95 -11.07
CA ALA A 94 17.48 -3.55 -10.72
C ALA A 94 16.71 -3.11 -9.46
N VAL A 95 15.48 -3.61 -9.29
CA VAL A 95 14.68 -3.39 -8.10
C VAL A 95 15.24 -4.18 -6.92
N TYR A 96 15.75 -5.40 -7.14
CA TYR A 96 16.38 -6.21 -6.10
C TYR A 96 17.54 -5.50 -5.38
N LYS A 97 18.37 -4.73 -6.11
CA LYS A 97 19.42 -3.90 -5.49
C LYS A 97 18.86 -2.79 -4.61
N LEU A 98 17.71 -2.21 -4.99
CA LEU A 98 16.99 -1.24 -4.17
C LEU A 98 16.32 -1.91 -2.96
N LEU A 99 15.97 -3.20 -3.04
CA LEU A 99 15.44 -3.93 -1.89
C LEU A 99 16.46 -4.06 -0.76
N GLY A 100 17.75 -4.20 -1.07
CA GLY A 100 18.79 -4.16 -0.03
C GLY A 100 18.83 -2.84 0.77
N VAL A 101 18.26 -1.76 0.23
CA VAL A 101 18.08 -0.49 0.94
C VAL A 101 16.78 -0.50 1.76
N LEU A 102 15.76 -1.19 1.27
CA LEU A 102 14.47 -1.34 1.92
C LEU A 102 14.49 -2.58 2.83
N ASP A 103 15.00 -2.42 4.06
CA ASP A 103 14.95 -3.47 5.09
C ASP A 103 13.52 -4.06 5.24
N GLU A 104 13.41 -5.33 5.65
CA GLU A 104 12.16 -6.10 5.70
C GLU A 104 11.12 -5.43 6.61
N GLY A 105 10.28 -4.57 6.02
CA GLY A 105 9.26 -3.79 6.71
C GLY A 105 9.52 -2.29 6.79
N ALA A 106 10.73 -1.81 6.49
CA ALA A 106 11.05 -0.37 6.48
C ALA A 106 10.20 0.40 5.48
N ALA A 107 9.93 -0.18 4.31
CA ALA A 107 9.01 0.36 3.31
C ALA A 107 7.60 0.61 3.87
N VAL A 108 7.03 -0.39 4.54
CA VAL A 108 5.69 -0.32 5.14
C VAL A 108 5.66 0.72 6.26
N ILE A 109 6.66 0.71 7.15
CA ILE A 109 6.77 1.67 8.26
C ILE A 109 6.92 3.10 7.73
N TYR A 110 7.75 3.30 6.71
CA TYR A 110 7.95 4.63 6.10
C TYR A 110 6.65 5.17 5.52
N VAL A 111 5.94 4.37 4.73
CA VAL A 111 4.65 4.77 4.14
C VAL A 111 3.63 5.04 5.24
N TYR A 112 3.49 4.15 6.22
CA TYR A 112 2.57 4.34 7.34
C TYR A 112 2.81 5.69 8.03
N ARG A 113 4.06 6.01 8.40
CA ARG A 113 4.40 7.29 9.05
C ARG A 113 4.02 8.50 8.22
N LYS A 114 4.10 8.40 6.89
CA LYS A 114 3.80 9.50 5.96
C LYS A 114 2.31 9.71 5.73
N ILE A 115 1.51 8.66 5.84
CA ILE A 115 0.08 8.72 5.56
C ILE A 115 -0.81 8.56 6.80
N LYS A 116 -0.23 8.36 7.99
CA LYS A 116 -0.98 8.10 9.23
C LYS A 116 -2.08 9.14 9.49
N ASP A 117 -1.82 10.42 9.20
CA ASP A 117 -2.77 11.51 9.44
C ASP A 117 -3.91 11.51 8.40
N LYS A 118 -3.77 10.74 7.32
CA LYS A 118 -4.81 10.49 6.31
C LYS A 118 -5.66 9.26 6.63
N ILE A 119 -5.27 8.44 7.61
CA ILE A 119 -6.07 7.30 8.06
C ILE A 119 -7.16 7.84 9.00
N THR A 120 -8.23 8.35 8.41
CA THR A 120 -9.34 8.93 9.17
C THR A 120 -10.13 7.84 9.92
N PRO A 121 -10.95 8.20 10.94
CA PRO A 121 -11.84 7.25 11.59
C PRO A 121 -12.76 6.51 10.62
N GLU A 122 -13.21 7.19 9.55
CA GLU A 122 -14.04 6.59 8.49
C GLU A 122 -13.26 5.55 7.69
N ILE A 123 -11.98 5.82 7.37
CA ILE A 123 -11.10 4.85 6.73
C ILE A 123 -10.88 3.65 7.64
N ASP A 124 -10.56 3.85 8.93
CA ASP A 124 -10.34 2.72 9.85
C ASP A 124 -11.61 1.88 10.04
N ALA A 125 -12.78 2.51 10.14
CA ALA A 125 -14.06 1.82 10.19
C ALA A 125 -14.30 0.99 8.91
N ARG A 126 -13.98 1.53 7.73
CA ARG A 126 -14.10 0.82 6.45
C ARG A 126 -13.13 -0.35 6.36
N VAL A 127 -11.90 -0.20 6.87
CA VAL A 127 -10.91 -1.27 6.98
C VAL A 127 -11.45 -2.39 7.87
N ASN A 128 -11.95 -2.07 9.06
CA ASN A 128 -12.44 -3.07 10.01
C ASN A 128 -13.61 -3.86 9.39
N ARG A 129 -14.61 -3.19 8.81
CA ARG A 129 -15.72 -3.85 8.09
C ARG A 129 -15.25 -4.77 6.97
N THR A 130 -14.24 -4.35 6.21
CA THR A 130 -13.68 -5.16 5.12
C THR A 130 -12.97 -6.40 5.65
N LEU A 131 -12.26 -6.26 6.77
CA LEU A 131 -11.66 -7.40 7.46
C LEU A 131 -12.74 -8.34 8.05
N ASP A 132 -13.83 -7.81 8.59
CA ASP A 132 -14.94 -8.63 9.09
C ASP A 132 -15.60 -9.45 7.98
N ASP A 133 -15.85 -8.82 6.83
CA ASP A 133 -16.33 -9.49 5.62
C ASP A 133 -15.36 -10.58 5.12
N TRP A 134 -14.06 -10.27 5.07
CA TRP A 134 -13.07 -11.21 4.54
C TRP A 134 -12.81 -12.39 5.46
N PHE A 135 -12.81 -12.18 6.77
CA PHE A 135 -12.49 -13.21 7.75
C PHE A 135 -13.72 -13.86 8.41
N GLY A 136 -14.94 -13.44 8.04
CA GLY A 136 -16.18 -14.06 8.49
C GLY A 136 -16.46 -13.87 9.98
N VAL A 137 -16.37 -12.62 10.47
CA VAL A 137 -16.67 -12.34 11.89
C VAL A 137 -18.18 -12.16 12.07
N GLU A 138 -18.82 -13.06 12.82
CA GLU A 138 -20.20 -12.88 13.30
C GLU A 138 -20.18 -12.05 14.61
N TYR A 139 -21.00 -11.00 14.65
CA TYR A 139 -21.22 -10.23 15.87
C TYR A 139 -22.37 -10.85 16.66
N GLU A 140 -22.08 -11.45 17.81
CA GLU A 140 -23.11 -11.78 18.80
C GLU A 140 -23.56 -10.49 19.51
N ILE A 141 -24.82 -10.12 19.34
CA ILE A 141 -25.42 -9.02 20.10
C ILE A 141 -25.63 -9.52 21.52
N VAL A 142 -24.73 -9.13 22.43
CA VAL A 142 -24.94 -9.32 23.87
C VAL A 142 -26.01 -8.32 24.31
N GLN A 143 -27.24 -8.79 24.49
CA GLN A 143 -28.27 -8.00 25.16
C GLN A 143 -27.94 -7.97 26.65
N SER A 144 -27.58 -6.78 27.14
CA SER A 144 -27.43 -6.45 28.55
C SER A 144 -28.75 -5.98 29.15
#